data_AF-A0A9E3VME0-F1
#
_entry.id   AF-A0A9E3VME0-F1
#
_cell.length_a   1.000
_cell.length_b   1.000
_cell.length_c   1.000
_cell.angle_alpha   90.00
_cell.angle_beta   90.00
_cell.angle_gamma   90.00
#
_symmetry.space_group_name_H-M   'P 1'
#
loop_
_entity.id
_entity.type
_entity.pdbx_description
1 polymer ?
#
loop_
_entity_poly.entity_id
_entity_poly.type
_entity_poly.pdbx_seq_one_letter_code
_entity_poly.pdbx_strand_id
1 'polypeptide(L)'
;MVIRYAFLLCSLLFTYSTVFSQQWIKIGEQLQKVADNTTKAQKQYEQQHNEALAFAKTYNIPTDMQIPNGPFISLQRIENGMPMYYFGISVTSATTIRSNTVWTGGSLGLNLNGSGQTLGIWDEARVRNTHQELTGRITQVDNPANISNHATHCAGTMIASGVSANAKGMSPAALIKAHDWNSDESEMRTAAGLGMKASNHSYGYLTGWVYNLRGDGKWGWMGDVNISTTSDYRFGFYTSLAQSWDNVARDY
;
A
#
# COMPACT_ATOMS: atom_id res chain seq x y z
N MET A 1 -65.85 -26.31 56.83
CA MET A 1 -65.41 -26.36 55.41
C MET A 1 -64.48 -25.18 55.19
N VAL A 2 -63.17 -25.40 55.32
CA VAL A 2 -62.15 -24.34 55.45
C VAL A 2 -61.18 -24.41 54.28
N ILE A 3 -61.05 -23.29 53.58
CA ILE A 3 -60.19 -23.06 52.40
C ILE A 3 -58.72 -23.04 52.84
N ARG A 4 -57.86 -23.80 52.16
CA ARG A 4 -56.40 -23.68 52.27
C ARG A 4 -55.82 -23.29 50.92
N TYR A 5 -55.25 -22.09 50.88
CA TYR A 5 -54.57 -21.50 49.74
C TYR A 5 -53.25 -22.25 49.45
N ALA A 6 -53.10 -22.79 48.25
CA ALA A 6 -51.82 -23.29 47.75
C ALA A 6 -51.13 -22.16 46.97
N PHE A 7 -50.04 -21.65 47.51
CA PHE A 7 -49.21 -20.63 46.86
C PHE A 7 -48.50 -21.23 45.64
N LEU A 8 -48.73 -20.61 44.49
CA LEU A 8 -48.06 -20.89 43.22
C LEU A 8 -46.64 -20.29 43.28
N LEU A 9 -45.61 -21.13 43.35
CA LEU A 9 -44.22 -20.71 43.25
C LEU A 9 -43.73 -21.00 41.82
N CYS A 10 -43.89 -20.02 40.94
CA CYS A 10 -43.44 -20.08 39.56
C CYS A 10 -41.93 -19.84 39.53
N SER A 11 -41.13 -20.91 39.48
CA SER A 11 -39.68 -20.82 39.27
C SER A 11 -39.41 -20.49 37.79
N LEU A 12 -39.11 -19.21 37.53
CA LEU A 12 -38.53 -18.75 36.28
C LEU A 12 -37.12 -19.33 36.13
N LEU A 13 -37.01 -20.47 35.46
CA LEU A 13 -35.73 -21.00 34.95
C LEU A 13 -35.30 -20.11 33.77
N PHE A 14 -34.43 -19.13 34.04
CA PHE A 14 -33.67 -18.45 33.00
C PHE A 14 -32.68 -19.45 32.40
N THR A 15 -33.02 -20.07 31.28
CA THR A 15 -32.05 -20.77 30.43
C THR A 15 -31.21 -19.71 29.73
N TYR A 16 -30.05 -19.38 30.31
CA TYR A 16 -28.98 -18.71 29.57
C TYR A 16 -28.48 -19.66 28.49
N SER A 17 -29.10 -19.57 27.31
CA SER A 17 -28.58 -20.22 26.11
C SER A 17 -27.30 -19.47 25.74
N THR A 18 -26.14 -20.11 25.85
CA THR A 18 -24.86 -19.56 25.42
C THR A 18 -24.84 -19.45 23.89
N VAL A 19 -25.34 -18.33 23.35
CA VAL A 19 -25.27 -18.01 21.91
C VAL A 19 -23.82 -17.80 21.44
N PHE A 20 -22.85 -17.78 22.36
CA PHE A 20 -21.43 -17.60 22.05
C PHE A 20 -20.83 -18.70 21.14
N SER A 21 -21.32 -19.94 21.15
CA SER A 21 -20.66 -21.03 20.41
C SER A 21 -20.75 -20.91 18.87
N GLN A 22 -21.87 -20.46 18.32
CA GLN A 22 -22.05 -20.40 16.85
C GLN A 22 -21.25 -19.28 16.18
N GLN A 23 -20.91 -18.21 16.90
CA GLN A 23 -20.15 -17.09 16.36
C GLN A 23 -18.65 -17.39 16.32
N TRP A 24 -18.10 -18.06 17.34
CA TRP A 24 -16.69 -18.49 17.37
C TRP A 24 -16.39 -19.58 16.33
N ILE A 25 -17.30 -20.54 16.11
CA ILE A 25 -17.13 -21.59 15.09
C ILE A 25 -17.06 -20.99 13.68
N LYS A 26 -17.97 -20.05 13.34
CA LYS A 26 -17.98 -19.37 12.02
C LYS A 26 -16.72 -18.53 11.78
N ILE A 27 -16.21 -17.86 12.80
CA ILE A 27 -14.97 -17.07 12.72
C ILE A 27 -13.75 -17.98 12.51
N GLY A 28 -13.68 -19.12 13.21
CA GLY A 28 -12.63 -20.13 13.01
C GLY A 28 -12.64 -20.72 11.60
N GLU A 29 -13.82 -21.05 11.07
CA GLU A 29 -13.99 -21.54 9.69
C GLU A 29 -13.59 -20.50 8.64
N GLN A 30 -13.93 -19.23 8.84
CA GLN A 30 -13.54 -18.15 7.94
C GLN A 30 -12.03 -17.92 7.96
N LEU A 31 -11.40 -17.98 9.13
CA LEU A 31 -9.95 -17.90 9.23
C LEU A 31 -9.25 -19.02 8.51
N GLN A 32 -9.70 -20.24 8.76
CA GLN A 32 -9.12 -21.42 8.15
C GLN A 32 -9.24 -21.29 6.63
N LYS A 33 -10.40 -20.84 6.14
CA LYS A 33 -10.62 -20.57 4.71
C LYS A 33 -9.68 -19.50 4.15
N VAL A 34 -9.42 -18.40 4.87
CA VAL A 34 -8.46 -17.37 4.43
C VAL A 34 -7.03 -17.92 4.43
N ALA A 35 -6.60 -18.62 5.49
CA ALA A 35 -5.29 -19.22 5.58
C ALA A 35 -5.06 -20.28 4.48
N ASP A 36 -6.08 -21.10 4.21
CA ASP A 36 -6.08 -22.11 3.16
C ASP A 36 -6.02 -21.44 1.78
N ASN A 37 -6.80 -20.38 1.55
CA ASN A 37 -6.76 -19.62 0.31
C ASN A 37 -5.41 -18.94 0.07
N THR A 38 -4.81 -18.35 1.10
CA THR A 38 -3.49 -17.71 1.01
C THR A 38 -2.41 -18.75 0.71
N THR A 39 -2.42 -19.89 1.42
CA THR A 39 -1.49 -20.99 1.19
C THR A 39 -1.67 -21.57 -0.22
N LYS A 40 -2.92 -21.69 -0.67
CA LYS A 40 -3.25 -22.13 -2.03
C LYS A 40 -2.74 -21.16 -3.08
N ALA A 41 -2.97 -19.85 -2.90
CA ALA A 41 -2.50 -18.82 -3.82
C ALA A 41 -0.97 -18.79 -3.90
N GLN A 42 -0.28 -18.90 -2.76
CA GLN A 42 1.18 -18.96 -2.71
C GLN A 42 1.73 -20.19 -3.45
N LYS A 43 1.19 -21.38 -3.17
CA LYS A 43 1.58 -22.60 -3.90
C LYS A 43 1.29 -22.51 -5.40
N GLN A 44 0.15 -21.92 -5.77
CA GLN A 44 -0.20 -21.69 -7.17
C GLN A 44 0.78 -20.75 -7.84
N TYR A 45 1.17 -19.65 -7.18
CA TYR A 45 2.19 -18.74 -7.67
C TYR A 45 3.53 -19.46 -7.86
N GLU A 46 4.02 -20.17 -6.84
CA GLU A 46 5.28 -20.90 -6.91
C GLU A 46 5.30 -21.93 -8.04
N GLN A 47 4.20 -22.67 -8.21
CA GLN A 47 4.05 -23.62 -9.30
C GLN A 47 4.12 -22.92 -10.65
N GLN A 48 3.28 -21.90 -10.88
CA GLN A 48 3.22 -21.16 -12.15
C GLN A 48 4.55 -20.46 -12.47
N HIS A 49 5.23 -19.94 -11.46
CA HIS A 49 6.49 -19.26 -11.61
C HIS A 49 7.61 -20.26 -11.95
N ASN A 50 7.67 -21.41 -11.28
CA ASN A 50 8.62 -22.48 -11.61
C ASN A 50 8.37 -23.04 -13.03
N GLU A 51 7.12 -23.21 -13.44
CA GLU A 51 6.75 -23.57 -14.81
C GLU A 51 7.26 -22.52 -15.81
N ALA A 52 7.13 -21.23 -15.48
CA ALA A 52 7.64 -20.15 -16.32
C ALA A 52 9.17 -20.10 -16.39
N LEU A 53 9.89 -20.37 -15.29
CA LEU A 53 11.35 -20.49 -15.30
C LEU A 53 11.82 -21.69 -16.13
N ALA A 54 11.13 -22.82 -16.05
CA ALA A 54 11.42 -24.00 -16.87
C ALA A 54 11.14 -23.74 -18.36
N PHE A 55 10.02 -23.07 -18.67
CA PHE A 55 9.69 -22.61 -20.02
C PHE A 55 10.77 -21.65 -20.53
N ALA A 56 11.17 -20.67 -19.71
CA ALA A 56 12.20 -19.70 -20.07
C ALA A 56 13.53 -20.36 -20.46
N LYS A 57 13.95 -21.35 -19.68
CA LYS A 57 15.14 -22.15 -19.97
C LYS A 57 15.01 -22.97 -21.25
N THR A 58 13.84 -23.57 -21.48
CA THR A 58 13.60 -24.44 -22.65
C THR A 58 13.58 -23.67 -23.95
N TYR A 59 12.92 -22.51 -23.96
CA TYR A 59 12.73 -21.68 -25.15
C TYR A 59 13.74 -20.54 -25.26
N ASN A 60 14.72 -20.49 -24.34
CA ASN A 60 15.75 -19.46 -24.27
C ASN A 60 15.18 -18.03 -24.29
N ILE A 61 14.10 -17.81 -23.54
CA ILE A 61 13.52 -16.47 -23.34
C ILE A 61 14.01 -15.89 -22.00
N PRO A 62 14.20 -14.57 -21.89
CA PRO A 62 14.70 -13.93 -20.67
C PRO A 62 13.69 -14.04 -19.53
N THR A 63 14.14 -14.36 -18.33
CA THR A 63 13.30 -14.24 -17.12
C THR A 63 13.17 -12.78 -16.70
N ASP A 64 14.25 -12.03 -16.85
CA ASP A 64 14.32 -10.61 -16.55
C ASP A 64 15.07 -9.90 -17.68
N MET A 65 14.55 -8.77 -18.16
CA MET A 65 15.14 -8.06 -19.27
C MET A 65 14.88 -6.56 -19.18
N GLN A 66 15.93 -5.78 -19.46
CA GLN A 66 15.77 -4.39 -19.84
C GLN A 66 15.43 -4.31 -21.33
N ILE A 67 14.20 -3.94 -21.70
CA ILE A 67 13.86 -3.69 -23.11
C ILE A 67 14.64 -2.44 -23.58
N PRO A 68 15.29 -2.45 -24.75
CA PRO A 68 15.93 -1.26 -25.32
C PRO A 68 14.93 -0.11 -25.44
N ASN A 69 15.18 1.02 -24.77
CA ASN A 69 14.25 2.16 -24.64
C ASN A 69 12.87 1.80 -24.04
N GLY A 70 12.71 0.61 -23.49
CA GLY A 70 11.47 0.08 -22.89
C GLY A 70 11.60 -0.10 -21.38
N PRO A 71 10.57 -0.63 -20.70
CA PRO A 71 10.63 -0.89 -19.28
C PRO A 71 11.48 -2.15 -18.99
N PHE A 72 11.96 -2.25 -17.74
CA PHE A 72 12.44 -3.53 -17.22
C PHE A 72 11.24 -4.46 -17.05
N ILE A 73 11.36 -5.69 -17.54
CA ILE A 73 10.33 -6.70 -17.50
C ILE A 73 10.79 -7.93 -16.69
N SER A 74 9.88 -8.57 -15.96
CA SER A 74 10.13 -9.79 -15.17
C SER A 74 9.04 -10.84 -15.37
N LEU A 75 9.41 -12.05 -15.78
CA LEU A 75 8.51 -13.15 -16.14
C LEU A 75 7.81 -13.70 -14.90
N GLN A 76 6.48 -13.75 -14.93
CA GLN A 76 5.68 -14.18 -13.78
C GLN A 76 5.11 -15.58 -13.95
N ARG A 77 4.50 -15.86 -15.10
CA ARG A 77 3.82 -17.13 -15.40
C ARG A 77 3.75 -17.38 -16.91
N ILE A 78 3.36 -18.59 -17.29
CA ILE A 78 2.90 -18.91 -18.65
C ILE A 78 1.38 -19.05 -18.62
N GLU A 79 0.70 -18.41 -19.57
CA GLU A 79 -0.75 -18.47 -19.70
C GLU A 79 -1.11 -18.79 -21.15
N ASN A 80 -1.80 -19.93 -21.37
CA ASN A 80 -2.14 -20.43 -22.71
C ASN A 80 -0.93 -20.52 -23.67
N GLY A 81 0.24 -20.91 -23.15
CA GLY A 81 1.49 -21.01 -23.91
C GLY A 81 2.20 -19.68 -24.15
N MET A 82 1.70 -18.56 -23.61
CA MET A 82 2.32 -17.23 -23.74
C MET A 82 3.01 -16.80 -22.43
N PRO A 83 4.23 -16.23 -22.50
CA PRO A 83 4.91 -15.71 -21.32
C PRO A 83 4.29 -14.37 -20.86
N MET A 84 4.00 -14.28 -19.55
CA MET A 84 3.38 -13.11 -18.92
C MET A 84 4.42 -12.37 -18.08
N TYR A 85 4.77 -11.14 -18.49
CA TYR A 85 5.75 -10.30 -17.80
C TYR A 85 5.10 -9.17 -16.99
N TYR A 86 5.63 -8.89 -15.80
CA TYR A 86 5.44 -7.62 -15.11
C TYR A 86 6.47 -6.60 -15.58
N PHE A 87 6.17 -5.31 -15.40
CA PHE A 87 7.09 -4.22 -15.70
C PHE A 87 6.84 -3.02 -14.78
N GLY A 88 7.87 -2.17 -14.57
CA GLY A 88 7.77 -0.95 -13.76
C GLY A 88 6.93 0.14 -14.45
N ILE A 89 6.05 0.82 -13.69
CA ILE A 89 4.89 1.54 -14.24
C ILE A 89 4.74 2.97 -13.70
N SER A 90 5.49 3.93 -14.24
CA SER A 90 5.19 5.36 -14.04
C SER A 90 4.33 5.91 -15.19
N VAL A 91 4.72 5.68 -16.45
CA VAL A 91 3.93 6.14 -17.62
C VAL A 91 2.62 5.38 -17.83
N THR A 92 2.58 4.07 -17.56
CA THR A 92 1.33 3.32 -17.63
C THR A 92 0.35 3.79 -16.57
N SER A 93 0.82 4.03 -15.33
CA SER A 93 0.00 4.63 -14.27
C SER A 93 -0.53 6.00 -14.70
N ALA A 94 0.32 6.86 -15.26
CA ALA A 94 -0.07 8.15 -15.82
C ALA A 94 -1.07 8.02 -16.98
N THR A 95 -1.03 6.93 -17.76
CA THR A 95 -1.99 6.65 -18.82
C THR A 95 -3.34 6.18 -18.25
N THR A 96 -3.32 5.28 -17.27
CA THR A 96 -4.51 4.76 -16.60
C THR A 96 -5.32 5.86 -15.93
N ILE A 97 -4.65 6.80 -15.24
CA ILE A 97 -5.30 7.96 -14.61
C ILE A 97 -5.36 9.19 -15.52
N ARG A 98 -4.93 9.05 -16.79
CA ARG A 98 -4.94 10.08 -17.83
C ARG A 98 -4.11 11.34 -17.55
N SER A 99 -3.20 11.33 -16.57
CA SER A 99 -2.23 12.42 -16.35
C SER A 99 -1.39 12.71 -17.61
N ASN A 100 -1.09 11.69 -18.41
CA ASN A 100 -0.39 11.87 -19.68
C ASN A 100 -1.13 12.78 -20.68
N THR A 101 -2.46 12.82 -20.63
CA THR A 101 -3.27 13.63 -21.55
C THR A 101 -3.22 15.12 -21.24
N VAL A 102 -2.93 15.49 -19.99
CA VAL A 102 -2.85 16.88 -19.53
C VAL A 102 -1.43 17.44 -19.53
N TRP A 103 -0.40 16.59 -19.67
CA TRP A 103 1.00 17.01 -19.76
C TRP A 103 1.25 18.00 -20.90
N THR A 104 2.43 18.64 -20.84
CA THR A 104 2.96 19.39 -21.99
C THR A 104 3.05 18.48 -23.22
N GLY A 105 2.38 18.88 -24.30
CA GLY A 105 2.25 18.07 -25.52
C GLY A 105 1.23 16.92 -25.42
N GLY A 106 0.47 16.83 -24.33
CA GLY A 106 -0.63 15.87 -24.17
C GLY A 106 -1.86 16.24 -25.02
N SER A 107 -2.75 15.26 -25.24
CA SER A 107 -3.90 15.39 -26.15
C SER A 107 -4.92 16.47 -25.76
N LEU A 108 -4.93 16.91 -24.49
CA LEU A 108 -5.84 17.97 -24.03
C LEU A 108 -5.21 19.38 -24.13
N GLY A 109 -3.92 19.49 -24.50
CA GLY A 109 -3.27 20.79 -24.70
C GLY A 109 -3.15 21.66 -23.45
N LEU A 110 -3.39 21.12 -22.26
CA LEU A 110 -3.42 21.90 -21.00
C LEU A 110 -2.02 22.25 -20.47
N ASN A 111 -1.00 21.53 -20.92
CA ASN A 111 0.39 21.74 -20.53
C ASN A 111 0.65 21.70 -19.00
N LEU A 112 -0.09 20.87 -18.27
CA LEU A 112 0.03 20.68 -16.82
C LEU A 112 1.15 19.68 -16.52
N ASN A 113 2.32 20.17 -16.11
CA ASN A 113 3.51 19.36 -15.85
C ASN A 113 4.10 19.56 -14.44
N GLY A 114 3.46 20.37 -13.59
CA GLY A 114 3.94 20.69 -12.25
C GLY A 114 4.96 21.83 -12.17
N SER A 115 5.25 22.53 -13.27
CA SER A 115 6.16 23.68 -13.26
C SER A 115 5.71 24.73 -12.23
N GLY A 116 6.66 25.20 -11.43
CA GLY A 116 6.41 26.17 -10.35
C GLY A 116 5.75 25.58 -9.10
N GLN A 117 5.46 24.27 -9.07
CA GLN A 117 4.90 23.60 -7.90
C GLN A 117 6.01 22.95 -7.08
N THR A 118 5.85 23.02 -5.76
CA THR A 118 6.65 22.25 -4.79
C THR A 118 5.72 21.28 -4.07
N LEU A 119 6.04 19.99 -4.16
CA LEU A 119 5.30 18.91 -3.52
C LEU A 119 6.04 18.47 -2.24
N GLY A 120 5.30 17.88 -1.30
CA GLY A 120 5.89 17.23 -0.12
C GLY A 120 5.97 15.72 -0.27
N ILE A 121 6.99 15.10 0.32
CA ILE A 121 7.01 13.66 0.55
C ILE A 121 7.49 13.39 1.97
N TRP A 122 6.75 12.55 2.70
CA TRP A 122 7.16 11.93 3.95
C TRP A 122 7.25 10.43 3.71
N ASP A 123 8.38 9.82 4.07
CA ASP A 123 8.65 8.41 3.78
C ASP A 123 9.67 7.82 4.79
N GLU A 124 10.14 6.58 4.60
CA GLU A 124 10.97 5.90 5.62
C GLU A 124 12.36 6.51 5.83
N ALA A 125 12.92 7.20 4.81
CA ALA A 125 14.24 7.83 4.86
C ALA A 125 14.47 8.80 3.69
N ARG A 126 15.73 9.13 3.36
CA ARG A 126 16.08 10.10 2.32
C ARG A 126 15.78 9.59 0.92
N VAL A 127 15.30 10.50 0.08
CA VAL A 127 15.24 10.30 -1.38
C VAL A 127 16.66 10.37 -1.95
N ARG A 128 17.01 9.47 -2.88
CA ARG A 128 18.28 9.52 -3.63
C ARG A 128 18.27 10.68 -4.62
N ASN A 129 18.55 11.89 -4.14
CA ASN A 129 18.59 13.11 -4.96
C ASN A 129 19.69 13.12 -6.04
N THR A 130 20.62 12.17 -6.02
CA THR A 130 21.62 11.95 -7.08
C THR A 130 21.12 11.10 -8.23
N HIS A 131 19.91 10.53 -8.14
CA HIS A 131 19.32 9.73 -9.22
C HIS A 131 19.08 10.61 -10.46
N GLN A 132 19.36 10.09 -11.66
CA GLN A 132 19.27 10.85 -12.92
C GLN A 132 17.88 11.50 -13.14
N GLU A 133 16.83 10.81 -12.70
CA GLU A 133 15.45 11.28 -12.84
C GLU A 133 15.09 12.40 -11.84
N LEU A 134 15.87 12.61 -10.79
CA LEU A 134 15.52 13.46 -9.64
C LEU A 134 16.54 14.58 -9.36
N THR A 135 17.70 14.52 -10.01
CA THR A 135 18.81 15.43 -9.75
C THR A 135 18.41 16.90 -9.88
N GLY A 136 18.81 17.71 -8.91
CA GLY A 136 18.48 19.14 -8.83
C GLY A 136 17.05 19.48 -8.41
N ARG A 137 16.18 18.50 -8.09
CA ARG A 137 14.75 18.74 -7.84
C ARG A 137 14.22 18.21 -6.51
N ILE A 138 15.10 17.65 -5.69
CA ILE A 138 14.79 17.17 -4.34
C ILE A 138 15.55 18.02 -3.32
N THR A 139 14.82 18.57 -2.35
CA THR A 139 15.38 19.20 -1.15
C THR A 139 14.99 18.36 0.06
N GLN A 140 15.95 17.64 0.66
CA GLN A 140 15.72 17.01 1.97
C GLN A 140 15.69 18.12 3.03
N VAL A 141 14.63 18.18 3.83
CA VAL A 141 14.40 19.23 4.83
C VAL A 141 14.94 18.80 6.20
N ASP A 142 14.78 17.54 6.55
CA ASP A 142 15.31 16.90 7.76
C ASP A 142 16.59 16.09 7.47
N ASN A 143 17.06 15.29 8.44
CA ASN A 143 18.35 14.61 8.33
C ASN A 143 18.33 13.12 8.72
N PRO A 144 17.62 12.26 7.96
CA PRO A 144 17.68 10.81 8.14
C PRO A 144 19.07 10.29 7.72
N ALA A 145 19.57 9.23 8.34
CA ALA A 145 20.92 8.75 8.05
C ALA A 145 21.06 8.10 6.66
N ASN A 146 20.02 7.39 6.22
CA ASN A 146 20.09 6.48 5.08
C ASN A 146 19.26 6.97 3.88
N ILE A 147 19.64 6.48 2.70
CA ILE A 147 18.85 6.60 1.47
C ILE A 147 17.87 5.42 1.41
N SER A 148 16.63 5.70 1.04
CA SER A 148 15.59 4.69 0.85
C SER A 148 15.29 4.47 -0.64
N ASN A 149 15.19 3.19 -1.03
CA ASN A 149 14.68 2.82 -2.35
C ASN A 149 13.17 3.09 -2.46
N HIS A 150 12.41 2.90 -1.38
CA HIS A 150 10.99 3.19 -1.32
C HIS A 150 10.72 4.68 -1.54
N ALA A 151 11.34 5.56 -0.73
CA ALA A 151 11.23 7.00 -0.87
C ALA A 151 11.66 7.49 -2.27
N THR A 152 12.73 6.92 -2.82
CA THR A 152 13.21 7.25 -4.18
C THR A 152 12.20 6.84 -5.26
N HIS A 153 11.57 5.68 -5.12
CA HIS A 153 10.55 5.21 -6.05
C HIS A 153 9.27 6.05 -5.97
N CYS A 154 8.83 6.40 -4.76
CA CYS A 154 7.71 7.32 -4.52
C CYS A 154 7.98 8.68 -5.17
N ALA A 155 9.14 9.29 -4.91
CA ALA A 155 9.54 10.56 -5.52
C ALA A 155 9.63 10.47 -7.06
N GLY A 156 10.11 9.35 -7.59
CA GLY A 156 10.13 9.06 -9.02
C GLY A 156 8.73 9.05 -9.63
N THR A 157 7.80 8.36 -9.00
CA THR A 157 6.39 8.34 -9.42
C THR A 157 5.80 9.76 -9.45
N MET A 158 6.11 10.58 -8.46
CA MET A 158 5.61 11.96 -8.39
C MET A 158 6.22 12.85 -9.48
N ILE A 159 7.55 12.90 -9.61
CA ILE A 159 8.21 13.98 -10.37
C ILE A 159 9.30 13.54 -11.36
N ALA A 160 9.58 12.25 -11.57
CA ALA A 160 10.68 11.85 -12.45
C ALA A 160 10.64 12.57 -13.81
N SER A 161 11.79 13.07 -14.25
CA SER A 161 11.90 13.94 -15.44
C SER A 161 11.57 13.21 -16.72
N GLY A 162 11.74 11.89 -16.73
CA GLY A 162 11.51 11.05 -17.90
C GLY A 162 12.75 10.99 -18.79
N VAL A 163 13.95 11.04 -18.21
CA VAL A 163 15.20 10.76 -18.95
C VAL A 163 15.10 9.34 -19.53
N SER A 164 14.66 8.39 -18.71
CA SER A 164 14.00 7.17 -19.18
C SER A 164 12.53 7.47 -19.42
N ALA A 165 12.09 7.35 -20.69
CA ALA A 165 10.71 7.67 -21.07
C ALA A 165 9.67 6.93 -20.21
N ASN A 166 9.92 5.67 -19.85
CA ASN A 166 8.99 4.85 -19.06
C ASN A 166 8.92 5.23 -17.57
N ALA A 167 9.91 5.99 -17.08
CA ALA A 167 10.00 6.42 -15.69
C ALA A 167 9.33 7.77 -15.42
N LYS A 168 8.87 8.50 -16.46
CA LYS A 168 8.34 9.86 -16.31
C LYS A 168 7.20 9.93 -15.28
N GLY A 169 7.37 10.81 -14.29
CA GLY A 169 6.44 11.02 -13.20
C GLY A 169 5.26 11.90 -13.59
N MET A 170 4.26 11.97 -12.72
CA MET A 170 2.99 12.68 -12.96
C MET A 170 3.18 14.20 -13.09
N SER A 171 4.13 14.76 -12.36
CA SER A 171 4.48 16.19 -12.35
C SER A 171 5.97 16.37 -12.68
N PRO A 172 6.38 16.11 -13.93
CA PRO A 172 7.80 15.97 -14.30
C PRO A 172 8.61 17.27 -14.18
N ALA A 173 7.96 18.43 -14.02
CA ALA A 173 8.60 19.73 -13.83
C ALA A 173 8.47 20.28 -12.38
N ALA A 174 7.88 19.52 -11.45
CA ALA A 174 7.77 19.93 -10.06
C ALA A 174 9.07 19.70 -9.28
N LEU A 175 9.14 20.34 -8.11
CA LEU A 175 10.15 20.14 -7.08
C LEU A 175 9.55 19.34 -5.90
N ILE A 176 10.39 18.67 -5.11
CA ILE A 176 9.99 17.98 -3.88
C ILE A 176 10.77 18.54 -2.68
N LYS A 177 10.04 18.80 -1.59
CA LYS A 177 10.58 18.84 -0.23
C LYS A 177 10.38 17.47 0.41
N ALA A 178 11.47 16.82 0.81
CA ALA A 178 11.47 15.47 1.36
C ALA A 178 11.75 15.48 2.85
N HIS A 179 11.03 14.61 3.56
CA HIS A 179 11.07 14.38 4.99
C HIS A 179 11.05 12.86 5.24
N ASP A 180 11.59 12.40 6.36
CA ASP A 180 11.22 11.09 6.90
C ASP A 180 9.86 11.15 7.60
N TRP A 181 9.31 9.99 7.96
CA TRP A 181 7.98 9.90 8.57
C TRP A 181 7.92 10.33 10.04
N ASN A 182 9.05 10.70 10.66
CA ASN A 182 9.07 11.04 12.06
C ASN A 182 8.53 12.46 12.23
N SER A 183 7.70 12.67 13.24
CA SER A 183 7.09 13.99 13.51
C SER A 183 6.25 14.54 12.33
N ASP A 184 5.80 13.67 11.42
CA ASP A 184 5.11 14.00 10.17
C ASP A 184 3.96 15.01 10.33
N GLU A 185 3.10 14.85 11.34
CA GLU A 185 1.98 15.78 11.57
C GLU A 185 2.45 17.23 11.76
N SER A 186 3.46 17.44 12.61
CA SER A 186 3.96 18.78 12.92
C SER A 186 4.64 19.43 11.71
N GLU A 187 5.35 18.62 10.92
CA GLU A 187 6.03 19.06 9.72
C GLU A 187 5.04 19.35 8.60
N MET A 188 4.01 18.52 8.43
CA MET A 188 2.93 18.77 7.48
C MET A 188 2.20 20.08 7.78
N ARG A 189 1.87 20.36 9.04
CA ARG A 189 1.25 21.65 9.43
C ARG A 189 2.14 22.83 9.09
N THR A 190 3.44 22.70 9.35
CA THR A 190 4.42 23.73 8.98
C THR A 190 4.49 23.91 7.47
N ALA A 191 4.55 22.83 6.70
CA ALA A 191 4.60 22.87 5.25
C ALA A 191 3.33 23.47 4.63
N ALA A 192 2.16 23.09 5.14
CA ALA A 192 0.86 23.62 4.74
C ALA A 192 0.74 25.13 5.05
N GLY A 193 1.17 25.55 6.24
CA GLY A 193 1.24 26.97 6.62
C GLY A 193 2.20 27.80 5.76
N LEU A 194 3.22 27.17 5.18
CA LEU A 194 4.13 27.78 4.19
C LEU A 194 3.61 27.67 2.74
N GLY A 195 2.37 27.19 2.55
CA GLY A 195 1.68 27.18 1.27
C GLY A 195 1.81 25.91 0.44
N MET A 196 2.34 24.80 0.99
CA MET A 196 2.34 23.50 0.31
C MET A 196 0.92 23.03 0.04
N LYS A 197 0.64 22.58 -1.19
CA LYS A 197 -0.72 22.20 -1.64
C LYS A 197 -0.94 20.70 -1.84
N ALA A 198 0.13 19.93 -1.95
CA ALA A 198 0.04 18.49 -2.16
C ALA A 198 1.28 17.80 -1.58
N SER A 199 1.04 16.69 -0.90
CA SER A 199 2.06 15.82 -0.35
C SER A 199 1.70 14.34 -0.53
N ASN A 200 2.71 13.48 -0.46
CA ASN A 200 2.54 12.03 -0.52
C ASN A 200 3.04 11.37 0.78
N HIS A 201 2.27 10.42 1.29
CA HIS A 201 2.50 9.70 2.55
C HIS A 201 2.27 8.20 2.33
N SER A 202 3.22 7.52 1.71
CA SER A 202 3.08 6.10 1.31
C SER A 202 3.39 5.13 2.45
N TYR A 203 2.82 5.39 3.63
CA TYR A 203 3.00 4.58 4.83
C TYR A 203 1.71 4.50 5.64
N GLY A 204 1.67 3.57 6.59
CA GLY A 204 0.54 3.37 7.47
C GLY A 204 0.82 2.30 8.52
N TYR A 205 -0.14 2.08 9.40
CA TYR A 205 -0.01 1.06 10.44
C TYR A 205 -0.18 -0.36 9.87
N LEU A 206 0.66 -1.28 10.34
CA LEU A 206 0.42 -2.70 10.15
C LEU A 206 -0.88 -3.11 10.86
N THR A 207 -1.73 -3.86 10.17
CA THR A 207 -2.99 -4.38 10.71
C THR A 207 -3.12 -5.86 10.35
N GLY A 208 -3.69 -6.65 11.27
CA GLY A 208 -3.97 -8.06 11.04
C GLY A 208 -2.74 -8.98 11.00
N TRP A 209 -2.78 -9.98 10.12
CA TRP A 209 -1.73 -11.00 9.99
C TRP A 209 -0.62 -10.55 9.04
N VAL A 210 0.62 -10.55 9.52
CA VAL A 210 1.82 -10.21 8.75
C VAL A 210 2.72 -11.43 8.66
N TYR A 211 3.04 -11.88 7.44
CA TYR A 211 3.96 -12.99 7.25
C TYR A 211 5.41 -12.57 7.53
N ASN A 212 6.15 -13.43 8.21
CA ASN A 212 7.57 -13.26 8.50
C ASN A 212 7.91 -11.98 9.27
N LEU A 213 6.99 -11.48 10.10
CA LEU A 213 7.17 -10.25 10.90
C LEU A 213 8.46 -10.26 11.73
N ARG A 214 8.90 -11.45 12.17
CA ARG A 214 10.08 -11.65 13.04
C ARG A 214 11.28 -12.28 12.34
N GLY A 215 11.22 -12.49 11.02
CA GLY A 215 12.29 -13.17 10.28
C GLY A 215 12.35 -14.69 10.50
N ASP A 216 11.31 -15.31 11.05
CA ASP A 216 11.24 -16.73 11.40
C ASP A 216 10.37 -17.57 10.46
N GLY A 217 9.89 -16.99 9.35
CA GLY A 217 9.03 -17.65 8.37
C GLY A 217 7.62 -17.93 8.87
N LYS A 218 7.17 -17.28 9.96
CA LYS A 218 5.84 -17.49 10.56
C LYS A 218 4.96 -16.24 10.47
N TRP A 219 3.65 -16.45 10.61
CA TRP A 219 2.67 -15.37 10.70
C TRP A 219 2.71 -14.72 12.09
N GLY A 220 2.75 -13.39 12.13
CA GLY A 220 2.60 -12.58 13.33
C GLY A 220 1.27 -11.81 13.31
N TRP A 221 0.58 -11.78 14.44
CA TRP A 221 -0.67 -11.02 14.60
C TRP A 221 -0.38 -9.62 15.17
N MET A 222 -0.82 -8.58 14.46
CA MET A 222 -0.69 -7.17 14.86
C MET A 222 -1.97 -6.57 15.43
N GLY A 223 -3.07 -7.33 15.44
CA GLY A 223 -4.39 -6.91 15.94
C GLY A 223 -4.57 -7.08 17.44
N ASP A 224 -5.68 -6.56 17.97
CA ASP A 224 -6.08 -6.77 19.36
C ASP A 224 -6.77 -8.13 19.53
N VAL A 225 -6.05 -9.08 20.16
CA VAL A 225 -6.53 -10.44 20.41
C VAL A 225 -7.79 -10.50 21.27
N ASN A 226 -8.10 -9.46 22.05
CA ASN A 226 -9.31 -9.41 22.86
C ASN A 226 -10.55 -9.05 22.02
N ILE A 227 -10.36 -8.42 20.86
CA ILE A 227 -11.42 -8.08 19.91
C ILE A 227 -11.55 -9.18 18.87
N SER A 228 -10.43 -9.58 18.26
CA SER A 228 -10.39 -10.63 17.25
C SER A 228 -8.97 -11.16 17.10
N THR A 229 -8.85 -12.46 16.85
CA THR A 229 -7.61 -13.11 16.43
C THR A 229 -7.52 -13.30 14.91
N THR A 230 -8.50 -12.76 14.18
CA THR A 230 -8.77 -13.16 12.80
C THR A 230 -8.82 -12.01 11.82
N SER A 231 -9.41 -10.90 12.26
CA SER A 231 -9.62 -9.69 11.49
C SER A 231 -9.36 -8.50 12.39
N ASP A 232 -8.46 -7.62 11.98
CA ASP A 232 -8.18 -6.41 12.71
C ASP A 232 -9.19 -5.34 12.28
N TYR A 233 -10.00 -4.85 13.22
CA TYR A 233 -11.01 -3.85 12.93
C TYR A 233 -10.41 -2.55 12.39
N ARG A 234 -9.11 -2.30 12.62
CA ARG A 234 -8.41 -1.10 12.14
C ARG A 234 -8.16 -1.11 10.64
N PHE A 235 -8.27 -2.26 9.96
CA PHE A 235 -8.14 -2.32 8.52
C PHE A 235 -9.30 -1.58 7.84
N GLY A 236 -9.00 -0.43 7.22
CA GLY A 236 -9.99 0.45 6.60
C GLY A 236 -10.79 1.31 7.58
N PHE A 237 -10.44 1.29 8.87
CA PHE A 237 -11.13 2.11 9.87
C PHE A 237 -10.61 3.55 9.85
N TYR A 238 -11.50 4.50 10.12
CA TYR A 238 -11.11 5.88 10.32
C TYR A 238 -10.48 6.05 11.70
N THR A 239 -9.15 6.15 11.74
CA THR A 239 -8.37 6.23 12.98
C THR A 239 -8.12 7.67 13.41
N SER A 240 -7.60 7.86 14.62
CA SER A 240 -7.13 9.17 15.08
C SER A 240 -6.03 9.76 14.19
N LEU A 241 -5.19 8.92 13.56
CA LEU A 241 -4.19 9.39 12.58
C LEU A 241 -4.87 9.95 11.34
N ALA A 242 -5.87 9.26 10.78
CA ALA A 242 -6.64 9.76 9.64
C ALA A 242 -7.34 11.08 9.99
N GLN A 243 -7.95 11.16 11.19
CA GLN A 243 -8.54 12.40 11.69
C GLN A 243 -7.53 13.55 11.83
N SER A 244 -6.32 13.25 12.31
CA SER A 244 -5.25 14.23 12.43
C SER A 244 -4.86 14.80 11.06
N TRP A 245 -4.66 13.95 10.05
CA TRP A 245 -4.31 14.39 8.71
C TRP A 245 -5.42 15.18 8.03
N ASP A 246 -6.69 14.77 8.23
CA ASP A 246 -7.84 15.55 7.78
C ASP A 246 -7.90 16.93 8.44
N ASN A 247 -7.55 17.03 9.73
CA ASN A 247 -7.46 18.33 10.39
C ASN A 247 -6.38 19.21 9.76
N VAL A 248 -5.22 18.67 9.37
CA VAL A 248 -4.19 19.44 8.65
C VAL A 248 -4.75 19.96 7.33
N ALA A 249 -5.41 19.12 6.53
CA ALA A 249 -6.01 19.52 5.26
C ALA A 249 -7.17 20.51 5.40
N ARG A 250 -7.91 20.46 6.52
CA ARG A 250 -8.98 21.42 6.83
C ARG A 250 -8.45 22.79 7.24
N ASP A 251 -7.34 22.82 7.99
CA ASP A 251 -6.84 24.03 8.62
C ASP A 251 -6.09 24.98 7.65
N TYR A 252 -5.75 24.55 6.43
CA TYR A 252 -4.92 25.28 5.44
C TYR A 252 -5.42 25.15 4.00
#